data_AF-A0A6J1M9D1-F1
#
_entry.id   AF-A0A6J1M9D1-F1
#
_cell.length_a   1.000
_cell.length_b   1.000
_cell.length_c   1.000
_cell.angle_alpha   90.00
_cell.angle_beta   90.00
_cell.angle_gamma   90.00
#
_symmetry.space_group_name_H-M   'P 1'
#
loop_
_entity.id
_entity.type
_entity.pdbx_description
1 polymer ?
#
loop_
_entity_poly.entity_id
_entity_poly.type
_entity_poly.pdbx_seq_one_letter_code
_entity_poly.pdbx_strand_id
1 'polypeptide(L)'
;MSKVDYRLYLCSNCCRRCLWSELSAQEHRCTRCRLPFHACAICDRRFEPRDRTELYCKRCDFHLVKHVSATPPPVLDLELDSDMEPELFGPPRDRSMAQRWKDIKSAAGIVEDGYFLD
;
A
#
# COMPACT_ATOMS: atom_id res chain seq x y z
N MET A 1 13.26 42.29 6.00
CA MET A 1 12.94 41.63 7.29
C MET A 1 11.76 40.70 7.04
N SER A 2 11.96 39.38 7.10
CA SER A 2 10.87 38.40 6.95
C SER A 2 9.90 38.54 8.12
N LYS A 3 8.60 38.66 7.84
CA LYS A 3 7.54 38.65 8.85
C LYS A 3 7.71 37.42 9.74
N VAL A 4 7.79 37.62 11.05
CA VAL A 4 7.80 36.51 12.02
C VAL A 4 6.40 35.89 11.98
N ASP A 5 6.33 34.63 11.62
CA ASP A 5 5.07 33.87 11.62
C ASP A 5 4.77 33.39 13.05
N TYR A 6 3.68 33.91 13.63
CA TYR A 6 3.19 33.54 14.96
C TYR A 6 2.13 32.44 14.91
N ARG A 7 1.86 31.86 13.74
CA ARG A 7 0.91 30.76 13.62
C ARG A 7 1.45 29.55 14.36
N LEU A 8 0.54 28.89 15.09
CA LEU A 8 0.83 27.65 15.79
C LEU A 8 0.53 26.47 14.87
N TYR A 9 1.44 25.50 14.88
CA TYR A 9 1.40 24.26 14.11
C TYR A 9 1.40 23.07 15.05
N LEU A 10 0.93 21.92 14.58
CA LEU A 10 0.86 20.69 15.37
C LEU A 10 2.10 19.84 15.16
N CYS A 11 2.69 19.37 16.25
CA CYS A 11 3.70 18.32 16.23
C CYS A 11 3.10 17.02 15.67
N SER A 12 3.79 16.40 14.71
CA SER A 12 3.34 15.13 14.09
C SER A 12 3.27 13.94 15.04
N ASN A 13 4.00 13.96 16.16
CA ASN A 13 4.04 12.87 17.14
C ASN A 13 3.11 13.09 18.33
N CYS A 14 3.21 14.24 19.02
CA CYS A 14 2.46 14.50 20.25
C CYS A 14 1.27 15.45 20.08
N CYS A 15 1.00 15.93 18.86
CA CYS A 15 -0.09 16.85 18.53
C CYS A 15 -0.13 18.15 19.36
N ARG A 16 0.97 18.52 20.03
CA ARG A 16 1.07 19.80 20.74
C ARG A 16 1.23 20.95 19.74
N ARG A 17 0.64 22.10 20.09
CA ARG A 17 0.77 23.35 19.36
C ARG A 17 2.14 23.97 19.65
N CYS A 18 2.93 24.23 18.62
CA CYS A 18 4.27 24.81 18.67
C CYS A 18 4.43 25.86 17.56
N LEU A 19 5.41 26.74 17.68
CA LEU A 19 5.78 27.64 16.58
C LEU A 19 6.42 26.85 15.44
N TRP A 20 6.32 27.35 14.20
CA TRP A 20 6.99 26.74 13.05
C TRP A 20 8.49 26.57 13.26
N SER A 21 9.15 27.56 13.87
CA SER A 21 10.58 27.54 14.21
C SER A 21 10.96 26.44 15.21
N GLU A 22 10.01 25.95 16.00
CA GLU A 22 10.20 24.89 16.99
C GLU A 22 9.92 23.50 16.44
N LEU A 23 9.48 23.38 15.18
CA LEU A 23 9.28 22.11 14.50
C LEU A 23 10.53 21.72 13.69
N SER A 24 10.80 20.41 13.61
CA SER A 24 11.88 19.94 12.74
C SER A 24 11.49 20.14 11.28
N ALA A 25 12.45 20.52 10.45
CA ALA A 25 12.21 20.74 9.03
C ALA A 25 11.97 19.43 8.25
N GLN A 26 12.32 18.28 8.82
CA GLN A 26 12.21 16.98 8.15
C GLN A 26 10.97 16.19 8.60
N GLU A 27 10.72 16.08 9.90
CA GLU A 27 9.65 15.26 10.48
C GLU A 27 8.51 16.08 11.10
N HIS A 28 8.62 17.41 11.13
CA HIS A 28 7.65 18.32 11.77
C HIS A 28 7.36 17.95 13.22
N ARG A 29 8.42 17.55 13.95
CA ARG A 29 8.35 17.18 15.37
C ARG A 29 8.81 18.33 16.25
N CYS A 30 8.13 18.53 17.37
CA CYS A 30 8.55 19.48 18.39
C CYS A 30 9.85 19.01 19.05
N THR A 31 10.60 19.93 19.66
CA THR A 31 11.91 19.68 20.27
C THR A 31 11.96 18.50 21.24
N ARG A 32 10.86 18.19 21.94
CA ARG A 32 10.76 17.04 22.86
C ARG A 32 10.56 15.70 22.16
N CYS A 33 9.98 15.70 20.96
CA CYS A 33 9.66 14.50 20.19
C CYS A 33 10.68 14.22 19.08
N ARG A 34 11.57 15.18 18.78
CA ARG A 34 12.66 14.96 17.84
C ARG A 34 13.61 13.89 18.38
N LEU A 35 14.02 13.01 17.48
CA LEU A 35 15.05 12.02 17.76
C LEU A 35 16.42 12.57 17.31
N PRO A 36 17.52 12.16 17.95
CA PRO A 36 18.84 12.53 17.50
C PRO A 36 19.10 12.00 16.08
N PHE A 37 19.89 12.74 15.31
CA PHE A 37 20.29 12.32 13.97
C PHE A 37 21.06 11.00 14.04
N HIS A 38 20.70 10.05 13.18
CA HIS A 38 21.39 8.77 13.02
C HIS A 38 22.09 8.71 11.67
N ALA A 39 23.20 7.98 11.59
CA ALA A 39 23.82 7.64 10.31
C ALA A 39 23.10 6.46 9.67
N CYS A 40 22.76 6.56 8.39
CA CYS A 40 22.17 5.46 7.62
C CYS A 40 23.19 4.35 7.41
N ALA A 41 22.85 3.10 7.74
CA ALA A 41 23.75 1.96 7.57
C ALA A 41 24.12 1.62 6.10
N ILE A 42 23.42 2.19 5.12
CA ILE A 42 23.63 1.91 3.68
C ILE A 42 24.43 3.01 2.99
N CYS A 43 24.20 4.28 3.34
CA CYS A 43 24.81 5.41 2.63
C CYS A 43 25.53 6.39 3.56
N ASP A 44 25.65 6.08 4.84
CA ASP A 44 26.31 6.85 5.91
C ASP A 44 25.81 8.29 6.09
N ARG A 45 24.76 8.70 5.35
CA ARG A 45 24.15 10.02 5.49
C ARG A 45 23.40 10.12 6.80
N ARG A 46 23.56 11.26 7.47
CA ARG A 46 22.79 11.60 8.67
C ARG A 46 21.34 11.92 8.31
N PHE A 47 20.40 11.38 9.07
CA PHE A 47 18.97 11.63 8.91
C PHE A 47 18.26 11.69 10.27
N GLU A 48 17.13 12.39 10.34
CA GLU A 48 16.23 12.36 11.51
C GLU A 48 15.32 11.12 11.40
N PRO A 49 15.46 10.12 12.29
CA PRO A 49 14.63 8.92 12.24
C PRO A 49 13.20 9.20 12.76
N ARG A 50 12.21 8.48 12.22
CA ARG A 50 10.83 8.51 12.74
C ARG A 50 10.69 7.70 14.00
N ASP A 51 11.35 6.55 14.07
CA ASP A 51 11.31 5.66 15.23
C ASP A 51 12.72 5.33 15.72
N ARG A 52 12.83 4.90 16.98
CA ARG A 52 14.13 4.58 17.60
C ARG A 52 14.81 3.35 16.97
N THR A 53 14.08 2.60 16.16
CA THR A 53 14.52 1.37 15.51
C THR A 53 14.90 1.57 14.04
N GLU A 54 14.64 2.74 13.45
CA GLU A 54 15.00 3.00 12.05
C GLU A 54 16.52 3.15 11.87
N LEU A 55 17.11 2.24 11.10
CA LEU A 55 18.55 2.22 10.79
C LEU A 55 18.88 2.84 9.42
N TYR A 56 17.86 3.11 8.60
CA TYR A 56 18.02 3.52 7.21
C TYR A 56 17.36 4.87 6.96
N CYS A 57 18.00 5.71 6.14
CA CYS A 57 17.38 6.96 5.71
C CYS A 57 16.21 6.68 4.74
N LYS A 58 15.25 7.61 4.64
CA LYS A 58 14.05 7.46 3.77
C LYS A 58 14.35 7.01 2.34
N ARG A 59 15.47 7.46 1.76
CA ARG A 59 15.89 7.05 0.42
C ARG A 59 16.28 5.57 0.37
N CYS A 60 17.11 5.14 1.31
CA CYS A 60 17.56 3.75 1.37
C CYS A 60 16.43 2.81 1.81
N ASP A 61 15.60 3.24 2.75
CA ASP A 61 14.41 2.52 3.21
C ASP A 61 13.43 2.23 2.04
N PHE A 62 13.14 3.25 1.23
CA PHE A 62 12.33 3.08 0.01
C PHE A 62 12.90 2.01 -0.95
N HIS A 63 14.23 1.97 -1.12
CA HIS A 63 14.87 0.97 -1.97
C HIS A 63 14.84 -0.43 -1.35
N LEU A 64 14.98 -0.56 -0.03
CA LEU A 64 14.84 -1.85 0.65
C LEU A 64 13.45 -2.44 0.47
N VAL A 65 12.39 -1.66 0.76
CA VAL A 65 11.00 -2.11 0.63
C VAL A 65 10.67 -2.55 -0.80
N LYS A 66 11.23 -1.86 -1.80
CA LYS A 66 11.01 -2.18 -3.22
C LYS A 66 11.61 -3.55 -3.65
N HIS A 67 12.58 -4.07 -2.91
CA HIS A 67 13.21 -5.36 -3.22
C HIS A 67 12.65 -6.54 -2.41
N VAL A 68 11.84 -6.29 -1.36
CA VAL A 68 11.20 -7.38 -0.59
C VAL A 68 10.04 -8.01 -1.37
N SER A 69 9.42 -7.29 -2.31
CA SER A 69 8.26 -7.77 -3.08
C SER A 69 8.59 -8.66 -4.29
N ALA A 70 9.81 -9.19 -4.39
CA ALA A 70 10.20 -10.07 -5.50
C ALA A 70 10.28 -11.57 -5.14
N THR A 71 10.16 -11.94 -3.86
CA THR A 71 10.15 -13.36 -3.48
C THR A 71 8.69 -13.81 -3.39
N PRO A 72 8.19 -14.67 -4.31
CA PRO A 72 6.90 -15.30 -4.10
C PRO A 72 6.94 -16.05 -2.76
N PRO A 73 5.85 -16.05 -1.98
CA PRO A 73 5.79 -16.84 -0.75
C PRO A 73 6.17 -18.30 -1.07
N PRO A 74 6.89 -18.99 -0.19
CA PRO A 74 7.25 -20.39 -0.41
C PRO A 74 5.96 -21.16 -0.72
N VAL A 75 5.97 -21.91 -1.82
CA VAL A 75 4.89 -22.85 -2.13
C VAL A 75 4.93 -23.87 -1.00
N LEU A 76 3.94 -23.81 -0.11
CA LEU A 76 3.67 -24.89 0.81
C LEU A 76 3.11 -26.01 -0.07
N ASP A 77 3.85 -27.10 -0.24
CA ASP A 77 3.32 -28.36 -0.76
C ASP A 77 2.31 -28.90 0.27
N LEU A 78 1.13 -28.31 0.26
CA LEU A 78 -0.06 -28.93 0.83
C LEU A 78 -0.37 -30.08 -0.13
N GLU A 79 -0.05 -31.31 0.29
CA GLU A 79 -0.54 -32.52 -0.34
C GLU A 79 -2.08 -32.49 -0.31
N LEU A 80 -2.67 -31.87 -1.33
CA LEU A 80 -4.08 -31.99 -1.61
C LEU A 80 -4.27 -33.40 -2.18
N ASP A 81 -4.76 -34.30 -1.33
CA ASP A 81 -5.20 -35.65 -1.72
C ASP A 81 -6.02 -35.55 -3.02
N SER A 82 -5.44 -36.12 -4.08
CA SER A 82 -5.85 -35.92 -5.46
C SER A 82 -7.07 -36.76 -5.88
N ASP A 83 -7.83 -37.30 -4.91
CA ASP A 83 -8.89 -38.29 -5.15
C ASP A 83 -10.32 -37.72 -5.13
N MET A 84 -10.48 -36.41 -5.19
CA MET A 84 -11.80 -35.82 -5.42
C MET A 84 -11.90 -35.37 -6.89
N GLU A 85 -12.29 -36.32 -7.77
CA GLU A 85 -12.83 -36.03 -9.10
C GLU A 85 -13.87 -34.91 -8.97
N PRO A 86 -13.60 -33.69 -9.47
CA PRO A 86 -14.63 -32.68 -9.54
C PRO A 86 -15.49 -33.08 -10.73
N GLU A 87 -16.69 -33.61 -10.48
CA GLU A 87 -17.70 -33.72 -11.53
C GLU A 87 -17.75 -32.39 -12.27
N LEU A 88 -17.37 -32.44 -13.54
CA LEU A 88 -17.19 -31.28 -14.41
C LEU A 88 -18.56 -30.68 -14.77
N PHE A 89 -19.25 -30.11 -13.79
CA PHE A 89 -20.37 -29.20 -14.01
C PHE A 89 -19.84 -27.80 -14.35
N GLY A 90 -19.01 -27.73 -15.38
CA GLY A 90 -18.57 -26.49 -16.02
C GLY A 90 -18.93 -26.54 -17.49
N PRO A 91 -19.53 -25.50 -18.08
CA PRO A 91 -19.90 -25.52 -19.49
C PRO A 91 -18.64 -25.73 -20.35
N PRO A 92 -18.71 -26.53 -21.44
CA PRO A 92 -17.56 -26.93 -22.23
C PRO A 92 -16.65 -25.75 -22.62
N ARG A 93 -15.33 -25.94 -22.47
CA ARG A 93 -14.28 -24.92 -22.71
C ARG A 93 -14.22 -24.41 -24.15
N ASP A 94 -14.92 -25.05 -25.09
CA ASP A 94 -14.93 -24.69 -26.52
C ASP A 94 -15.96 -23.61 -26.88
N ARG A 95 -16.62 -23.01 -25.89
CA ARG A 95 -17.59 -21.93 -26.12
C ARG A 95 -16.87 -20.60 -26.35
N SER A 96 -17.19 -19.95 -27.46
CA SER A 96 -16.75 -18.58 -27.71
C SER A 96 -17.22 -17.65 -26.59
N MET A 97 -16.49 -16.56 -26.36
CA MET A 97 -16.80 -15.57 -25.33
C MET A 97 -18.24 -15.04 -25.46
N ALA A 98 -18.76 -14.92 -26.68
CA ALA A 98 -20.13 -14.50 -26.96
C ALA A 98 -21.17 -15.52 -26.47
N GLN A 99 -20.90 -16.82 -26.61
CA GLN A 99 -21.79 -17.88 -26.14
C GLN A 99 -21.82 -17.91 -24.60
N ARG A 100 -20.64 -17.84 -23.97
CA ARG A 100 -20.51 -17.78 -22.50
C ARG A 100 -21.25 -16.59 -21.91
N TRP A 101 -21.18 -15.44 -22.59
CA TRP A 101 -21.88 -14.24 -22.16
C TRP A 101 -23.40 -14.37 -22.24
N LYS A 102 -23.93 -15.05 -23.27
CA LYS A 102 -25.37 -15.34 -23.37
C LYS A 102 -25.87 -16.25 -22.26
N ASP A 103 -25.09 -17.28 -21.92
CA ASP A 103 -25.43 -18.22 -20.84
C ASP A 103 -25.44 -17.53 -19.46
N ILE A 104 -24.50 -16.60 -19.23
CA ILE A 104 -24.46 -15.81 -17.99
C ILE A 104 -25.68 -14.90 -17.89
N LYS A 105 -26.07 -14.24 -19.00
CA LYS A 105 -27.27 -13.39 -19.02
C LYS A 105 -28.55 -14.18 -18.72
N SER A 106 -28.71 -15.34 -19.34
CA SER A 106 -29.89 -16.19 -19.12
C SER A 106 -29.94 -16.74 -17.69
N ALA A 107 -28.80 -17.18 -17.13
CA ALA A 107 -28.73 -17.65 -15.75
C ALA A 107 -28.98 -16.54 -14.72
N ALA A 108 -28.56 -15.31 -15.02
CA ALA A 108 -28.77 -14.14 -14.16
C ALA A 108 -30.16 -13.50 -14.31
N GLY A 109 -31.03 -14.04 -15.17
CA GLY A 109 -32.36 -13.47 -15.44
C GLY A 109 -32.30 -12.11 -16.14
N ILE A 110 -31.17 -11.78 -16.77
CA ILE A 110 -30.99 -10.53 -17.51
C ILE A 110 -31.66 -10.72 -18.88
N VAL A 111 -32.90 -10.26 -18.97
CA VAL A 111 -33.62 -10.14 -20.24
C VAL A 111 -32.99 -8.99 -21.01
N GLU A 112 -32.59 -9.23 -22.26
CA GLU A 112 -32.24 -8.13 -23.17
C GLU A 112 -33.54 -7.37 -23.44
N ASP A 113 -33.78 -6.30 -22.68
CA ASP A 113 -34.85 -5.35 -22.95
C ASP A 113 -34.51 -4.60 -24.24
N GLY A 114 -34.80 -5.26 -25.36
CA GLY A 114 -34.75 -4.68 -26.68
C GLY A 114 -35.94 -3.77 -26.92
N TYR A 115 -36.01 -2.62 -26.24
CA TYR A 115 -36.91 -1.52 -26.61
C TYR A 115 -36.31 -0.15 -26.24
N PHE A 116 -35.35 0.29 -27.04
CA PHE A 116 -35.35 1.68 -27.51
C PHE A 116 -35.71 1.63 -28.99
N LEU A 117 -37.01 1.60 -29.25
CA LEU A 117 -37.57 2.12 -30.50
C LEU A 117 -38.09 3.52 -30.16
N ASP A 118 -37.75 4.48 -31.03
CA ASP A 118 -38.23 5.87 -31.05
C ASP A 118 -39.73 6.03 -30.76
#